data_AF-A0A973H4P9-F1
#
_entry.id   AF-A0A973H4P9-F1
#
_cell.length_a   1.000
_cell.length_b   1.000
_cell.length_c   1.000
_cell.angle_alpha   90.00
_cell.angle_beta   90.00
_cell.angle_gamma   90.00
#
_symmetry.space_group_name_H-M   'P 1'
#
loop_
_entity.id
_entity.type
_entity.pdbx_description
1 polymer ?
#
loop_
_entity_poly.entity_id
_entity_poly.type
_entity_poly.pdbx_seq_one_letter_code
_entity_poly.pdbx_strand_id
1 'polypeptide(L)'
;ETSWGPADLDVAHCSTALALLHGPEHGLDFRERYEAHGGVQLADAADHLYWRLLDALAYAPDAAKLAGPWRELGRNDLTPAVLGVRLEAYVGGLLERYA
;
A
#
# COMPACT_ATOMS: atom_id res chain seq x y z
N GLU A 1 -12.29 -1.42 -7.15
CA GLU A 1 -12.73 -2.36 -8.19
C GLU A 1 -13.05 -3.69 -7.52
N THR A 2 -13.88 -4.55 -8.13
CA THR A 2 -14.12 -5.91 -7.62
C THR A 2 -13.83 -6.90 -8.73
N SER A 3 -12.87 -7.79 -8.49
CA SER A 3 -12.48 -8.86 -9.39
C SER A 3 -12.18 -10.13 -8.59
N TRP A 4 -12.01 -11.26 -9.28
CA TRP A 4 -11.53 -12.47 -8.65
C TRP A 4 -10.01 -12.41 -8.49
N GLY A 5 -9.51 -12.66 -7.29
CA GLY A 5 -8.08 -12.64 -6.98
C GLY A 5 -7.77 -13.24 -5.60
N PRO A 6 -6.48 -13.45 -5.27
CA PRO A 6 -6.06 -13.89 -3.94
C PRO A 6 -6.25 -12.76 -2.91
N ALA A 7 -6.37 -13.13 -1.63
CA ALA A 7 -6.43 -12.15 -0.54
C ALA A 7 -5.19 -11.25 -0.47
N ASP A 8 -4.02 -11.74 -0.91
CA ASP A 8 -2.81 -10.94 -1.04
C ASP A 8 -2.98 -9.70 -1.92
N LEU A 9 -3.81 -9.78 -2.96
CA LEU A 9 -4.09 -8.63 -3.84
C LEU A 9 -4.91 -7.57 -3.11
N ASP A 10 -5.97 -7.96 -2.39
CA ASP A 10 -6.78 -7.04 -1.59
C ASP A 10 -5.92 -6.40 -0.48
N VAL A 11 -5.07 -7.20 0.17
CA VAL A 11 -4.14 -6.72 1.19
C VAL A 11 -3.12 -5.76 0.59
N ALA A 12 -2.62 -6.01 -0.62
CA ALA A 12 -1.72 -5.09 -1.31
C ALA A 12 -2.40 -3.75 -1.58
N HIS A 13 -3.62 -3.75 -2.15
CA HIS A 13 -4.42 -2.54 -2.39
C HIS A 13 -4.64 -1.73 -1.11
N CYS A 14 -5.14 -2.38 -0.05
CA CYS A 14 -5.36 -1.71 1.24
C CYS A 14 -4.07 -1.11 1.79
N SER A 15 -2.96 -1.83 1.68
CA SER A 15 -1.71 -1.40 2.28
C SER A 15 -1.05 -0.25 1.56
N THR A 16 -1.06 -0.24 0.23
CA THR A 16 -0.57 0.91 -0.55
C THR A 16 -1.43 2.13 -0.28
N ALA A 17 -2.75 1.98 -0.23
CA ALA A 17 -3.65 3.09 0.12
C ALA A 17 -3.36 3.63 1.52
N LEU A 18 -3.19 2.77 2.52
CA LEU A 18 -2.84 3.17 3.88
C LEU A 18 -1.46 3.83 3.96
N ALA A 19 -0.47 3.30 3.25
CA ALA A 19 0.86 3.88 3.15
C ALA A 19 0.83 5.32 2.64
N LEU A 20 0.08 5.54 1.55
CA LEU A 20 -0.03 6.86 0.92
C LEU A 20 -0.86 7.84 1.75
N LEU A 21 -1.97 7.40 2.36
CA LEU A 21 -2.88 8.28 3.11
C LEU A 21 -2.36 8.63 4.50
N HIS A 22 -1.71 7.68 5.18
CA HIS A 22 -1.39 7.79 6.61
C HIS A 22 0.12 7.74 6.90
N GLY A 23 0.92 7.06 6.08
CA GLY A 23 2.37 6.92 6.25
C GLY A 23 2.83 5.48 5.98
N PRO A 24 4.07 5.28 5.51
CA PRO A 24 4.57 3.98 5.04
C PRO A 24 4.39 2.84 6.07
N GLU A 25 4.57 3.12 7.35
CA GLU A 25 4.39 2.17 8.46
C GLU A 25 2.98 1.57 8.50
N HIS A 26 1.95 2.35 8.15
CA HIS A 26 0.58 1.87 8.12
C HIS A 26 0.35 0.82 7.03
N GLY A 27 1.08 0.93 5.91
CA GLY A 27 1.08 -0.09 4.87
C GLY A 27 1.88 -1.32 5.28
N LEU A 28 3.09 -1.12 5.81
CA LEU A 28 4.01 -2.20 6.20
C LEU A 28 3.40 -3.12 7.27
N ASP A 29 2.71 -2.54 8.26
CA ASP A 29 2.10 -3.26 9.38
C ASP A 29 0.75 -3.92 9.05
N PHE A 30 0.16 -3.59 7.88
CA PHE A 30 -1.22 -3.95 7.62
C PHE A 30 -1.44 -5.47 7.52
N ARG A 31 -0.47 -6.24 7.00
CA ARG A 31 -0.55 -7.71 6.95
C ARG A 31 -0.80 -8.29 8.35
N GLU A 32 0.00 -7.89 9.33
CA GLU A 32 -0.08 -8.44 10.69
C GLU A 32 -1.40 -8.09 11.34
N ARG A 33 -1.90 -6.87 11.11
CA ARG A 33 -3.21 -6.45 11.61
C ARG A 33 -4.35 -7.21 10.92
N TYR A 34 -4.27 -7.40 9.61
CA TYR A 34 -5.25 -8.16 8.85
C TYR A 34 -5.37 -9.59 9.38
N GLU A 35 -4.25 -10.31 9.53
CA GLU A 35 -4.22 -11.68 10.05
C GLU A 35 -4.67 -11.73 11.52
N ALA A 36 -4.20 -10.81 12.38
CA ALA A 36 -4.57 -10.76 13.79
C ALA A 36 -6.07 -10.51 14.03
N HIS A 37 -6.76 -9.88 13.09
CA HIS A 37 -8.19 -9.56 13.17
C HIS A 37 -9.08 -10.49 12.34
N GLY A 38 -8.60 -11.69 12.00
CA GLY A 38 -9.40 -12.75 11.37
C GLY A 38 -9.28 -12.82 9.84
N GLY A 39 -8.32 -12.11 9.26
CA GLY A 39 -7.91 -12.30 7.88
C GLY A 39 -7.36 -13.70 7.64
N VAL A 40 -7.43 -14.17 6.39
CA VAL A 40 -6.82 -15.46 6.01
C VAL A 40 -5.30 -15.34 6.04
N GLN A 41 -4.61 -16.45 6.29
CA GLN A 41 -3.16 -16.48 6.18
C GLN A 41 -2.75 -16.13 4.75
N LEU A 42 -1.86 -15.16 4.62
CA LEU A 42 -1.35 -14.70 3.32
C LEU A 42 -0.18 -15.54 2.85
N ALA A 43 0.21 -15.34 1.59
CA ALA A 43 1.45 -15.91 1.09
C ALA A 43 2.67 -15.43 1.90
N ASP A 44 3.77 -16.17 1.80
CA ASP A 44 5.01 -15.84 2.50
C ASP A 44 6.07 -15.24 1.56
N ALA A 45 6.97 -14.46 2.15
CA ALA A 45 8.18 -13.91 1.52
C ALA A 45 7.94 -13.34 0.11
N ALA A 46 8.53 -13.97 -0.92
CA ALA A 46 8.57 -13.46 -2.28
C ALA A 46 7.19 -13.37 -2.95
N ASP A 47 6.29 -14.31 -2.68
CA ASP A 47 4.94 -14.30 -3.26
C ASP A 47 4.11 -13.15 -2.66
N HIS A 48 4.28 -12.90 -1.36
CA HIS A 48 3.70 -11.73 -0.72
C HIS A 48 4.29 -10.45 -1.31
N LEU A 49 5.62 -10.34 -1.37
CA LEU A 49 6.32 -9.18 -1.91
C LEU A 49 5.89 -8.85 -3.35
N TYR A 50 5.66 -9.87 -4.18
CA TYR A 50 5.20 -9.69 -5.56
C TYR A 50 3.92 -8.86 -5.63
N TRP A 51 2.87 -9.24 -4.90
CA TRP A 51 1.60 -8.52 -4.93
C TRP A 51 1.72 -7.10 -4.38
N ARG A 52 2.52 -6.95 -3.31
CA ARG A 52 2.78 -5.65 -2.66
C ARG A 52 3.48 -4.67 -3.60
N LEU A 53 4.51 -5.13 -4.30
CA LEU A 53 5.22 -4.32 -5.29
C LEU A 53 4.36 -4.04 -6.52
N LEU A 54 3.64 -5.05 -7.03
CA LEU A 54 2.77 -4.89 -8.19
C LEU A 54 1.77 -3.74 -7.99
N ASP A 55 1.11 -3.72 -6.83
CA ASP A 55 0.15 -2.65 -6.51
C ASP A 55 0.82 -1.30 -6.27
N ALA A 56 1.92 -1.25 -5.50
CA ALA A 56 2.63 0.00 -5.23
C ALA A 56 3.14 0.67 -6.52
N LEU A 57 3.72 -0.11 -7.43
CA LEU A 57 4.26 0.39 -8.69
C LEU A 57 3.18 0.87 -9.65
N ALA A 58 1.93 0.45 -9.49
CA ALA A 58 0.83 1.03 -10.26
C ALA A 58 0.67 2.54 -10.01
N TYR A 59 1.12 3.04 -8.85
CA TYR A 59 1.12 4.47 -8.50
C TYR A 59 2.40 5.21 -8.90
N ALA A 60 3.41 4.54 -9.45
CA ALA A 60 4.61 5.21 -9.93
C ALA A 60 4.43 5.72 -11.38
N PRO A 61 5.01 6.88 -11.75
CA PRO A 61 5.66 7.86 -10.88
C PRO A 61 4.66 8.83 -10.21
N ASP A 62 3.38 8.79 -10.57
CA ASP A 62 2.37 9.74 -10.09
C ASP A 62 1.48 9.15 -8.98
N ALA A 63 1.98 9.19 -7.75
CA ALA A 63 1.22 8.78 -6.57
C ALA A 63 0.06 9.74 -6.25
N ALA A 64 0.07 10.96 -6.81
CA ALA A 64 -0.96 11.96 -6.55
C ALA A 64 -2.32 11.58 -7.13
N LYS A 65 -2.37 10.60 -8.04
CA LYS A 65 -3.60 10.03 -8.60
C LYS A 65 -4.53 9.45 -7.51
N LEU A 66 -3.96 8.92 -6.42
CA LEU A 66 -4.75 8.37 -5.31
C LEU A 66 -5.46 9.47 -4.50
N ALA A 67 -4.81 10.63 -4.36
CA ALA A 67 -5.21 11.65 -3.39
C ALA A 67 -6.23 12.67 -3.91
N GLY A 68 -6.60 12.62 -5.20
CA GLY A 68 -7.57 13.57 -5.79
C GLY A 68 -8.86 13.71 -4.97
N PRO A 69 -9.64 12.62 -4.80
CA PRO A 69 -10.87 12.65 -4.02
C PRO A 69 -10.67 13.07 -2.55
N TRP A 70 -9.52 12.72 -1.95
CA TRP A 70 -9.23 13.06 -0.55
C TRP A 70 -8.92 14.55 -0.37
N ARG A 71 -8.22 15.16 -1.33
CA ARG A 71 -7.98 16.61 -1.34
C ARG A 71 -9.28 17.40 -1.50
N GLU A 72 -10.20 16.93 -2.34
CA GLU A 72 -11.55 17.52 -2.46
C GLU A 72 -12.33 17.50 -1.14
N LEU A 73 -12.07 16.50 -0.29
CA LEU A 73 -12.63 16.38 1.07
C LEU A 73 -11.80 17.09 2.16
N GLY A 74 -10.80 17.88 1.77
CA GLY A 74 -10.03 18.73 2.68
C GLY A 74 -8.68 18.18 3.15
N ARG A 75 -8.25 17.00 2.69
CA ARG A 75 -6.90 16.46 2.96
C ARG A 75 -5.83 17.12 2.08
N ASN A 76 -5.70 18.44 2.20
CA ASN A 76 -4.76 19.26 1.43
C ASN A 76 -3.28 18.95 1.76
N ASP A 77 -3.02 18.21 2.85
CA ASP A 77 -1.70 17.70 3.24
C ASP A 77 -1.16 16.64 2.25
N LEU A 78 -2.03 15.97 1.50
CA LEU A 78 -1.68 14.93 0.52
C LEU A 78 -1.16 15.53 -0.80
N THR A 79 -0.07 16.29 -0.70
CA THR A 79 0.63 16.89 -1.85
C THR A 79 1.37 15.82 -2.66
N PRO A 80 1.63 16.04 -3.97
CA PRO A 80 2.45 15.13 -4.77
C PRO A 80 3.81 14.80 -4.14
N ALA A 81 4.47 15.78 -3.52
CA ALA A 81 5.75 15.58 -2.85
C ALA A 81 5.65 14.65 -1.64
N VAL A 82 4.64 14.84 -0.78
CA VAL A 82 4.40 13.97 0.39
C VAL A 82 4.10 12.54 -0.06
N LEU A 83 3.28 12.38 -1.10
CA LEU A 83 2.90 11.06 -1.60
C LEU A 83 4.06 10.34 -2.29
N GLY A 84 4.90 11.06 -3.03
CA GLY A 84 6.12 10.50 -3.62
C GLY A 84 7.07 9.96 -2.56
N VAL A 85 7.37 10.75 -1.53
CA VAL A 85 8.22 10.32 -0.40
C VAL A 85 7.64 9.09 0.32
N ARG A 86 6.32 9.08 0.56
CA ARG A 86 5.66 7.93 1.19
C ARG A 86 5.72 6.68 0.32
N LEU A 87 5.52 6.80 -0.99
CA LEU A 87 5.61 5.67 -1.91
C LEU A 87 7.03 5.08 -1.93
N GLU A 88 8.05 5.93 -2.05
CA GLU A 88 9.45 5.49 -2.03
C GLU A 88 9.82 4.81 -0.71
N ALA A 89 9.46 5.41 0.43
CA ALA A 89 9.72 4.83 1.75
C ALA A 89 9.00 3.49 1.94
N TYR A 90 7.76 3.38 1.46
CA TYR A 90 6.98 2.14 1.53
C TYR A 90 7.60 1.03 0.68
N VAL A 91 7.98 1.32 -0.56
CA VAL A 91 8.65 0.35 -1.45
C VAL A 91 10.01 -0.06 -0.86
N GLY A 92 10.78 0.89 -0.31
CA GLY A 92 12.04 0.59 0.39
C GLY A 92 11.83 -0.37 1.56
N GLY A 93 10.86 -0.09 2.44
CA GLY A 93 10.53 -0.95 3.57
C GLY A 93 10.02 -2.34 3.17
N LEU A 94 9.31 -2.47 2.04
CA LEU A 94 8.91 -3.77 1.50
C LEU A 94 10.14 -4.61 1.11
N LEU A 95 11.11 -3.99 0.43
CA LEU A 95 12.35 -4.66 0.03
C LEU A 95 13.18 -5.05 1.26
N GLU A 96 13.34 -4.15 2.22
CA GLU A 96 14.07 -4.45 3.47
C GLU A 96 13.45 -5.62 4.26
N ARG A 97 12.12 -5.77 4.20
CA ARG A 97 11.39 -6.77 4.98
C ARG A 97 11.31 -8.15 4.30
N TYR A 98 11.30 -8.20 2.97
CA TYR A 98 10.93 -9.41 2.23
C TYR A 98 11.88 -9.83 1.09
N ALA A 99 12.86 -9.00 0.69
CA ALA A 99 13.84 -9.32 -0.36
C ALA A 99 15.15 -9.85 0.22
#